data_AF-A0A257RVB7-F1
#
_entry.id   AF-A0A257RVB7-F1
#
_cell.length_a   1.000
_cell.length_b   1.000
_cell.length_c   1.000
_cell.angle_alpha   90.00
_cell.angle_beta   90.00
_cell.angle_gamma   90.00
#
_symmetry.space_group_name_H-M   'P 1'
#
loop_
_entity.id
_entity.type
_entity.pdbx_description
1 polymer ?
#
loop_
_entity_poly.entity_id
_entity_poly.type
_entity_poly.pdbx_seq_one_letter_code
_entity_poly.pdbx_strand_id
1 'polypeptide(L)'
;MKLFGRPSEERALFNRRAAQVRDIGVRQAVYQRYFFISLSLTASLATAFAYGFGGVQALHGTLAVGTVVALTAYLGRLYGPLTQLSSLNIDYMSAMVSFERLFEVLDLEPMIQESPNAVA
;
A
#
# COMPACT_ATOMS: atom_id res chain seq x y z
N MET A 1 33.69 5.54 6.62
CA MET A 1 34.72 6.27 7.39
C MET A 1 35.68 5.26 8.00
N LYS A 2 36.98 5.32 7.68
CA LYS A 2 38.03 4.51 8.33
C LYS A 2 38.85 5.33 9.34
N LEU A 3 38.33 6.48 9.79
CA LEU A 3 39.10 7.45 10.58
C LEU A 3 38.88 7.36 12.11
N PHE A 4 37.87 6.62 12.59
CA PHE A 4 37.68 6.39 14.03
C PHE A 4 37.40 4.89 14.26
N GLY A 5 38.31 4.20 14.93
CA GLY A 5 38.38 2.73 15.01
C GLY A 5 37.31 2.03 15.86
N ARG A 6 36.00 2.29 15.64
CA ARG A 6 34.89 1.59 16.34
C ARG A 6 33.87 0.96 15.36
N PRO A 7 34.29 0.07 14.45
CA PRO A 7 33.41 -0.53 13.45
C PRO A 7 32.29 -1.41 14.03
N SER A 8 32.45 -1.96 15.23
CA SER A 8 31.39 -2.73 15.91
C SER A 8 30.23 -1.86 16.40
N GLU A 9 30.51 -0.66 16.90
CA GLU A 9 29.49 0.28 17.38
C GLU A 9 28.72 0.92 16.21
N GLU A 10 29.39 1.30 15.13
CA GLU A 10 28.73 1.78 13.91
C GLU A 10 27.83 0.71 13.27
N ARG A 11 28.29 -0.55 13.24
CA ARG A 11 27.47 -1.69 12.76
C ARG A 11 26.24 -1.91 13.64
N ALA A 12 26.38 -1.82 14.96
CA ALA A 12 25.25 -1.96 15.87
C ALA A 12 24.21 -0.85 15.68
N LEU A 13 24.66 0.40 15.49
CA LEU A 13 23.79 1.54 15.23
C LEU A 13 23.08 1.40 13.87
N PHE A 14 23.80 1.01 12.82
CA PHE A 14 23.25 0.75 11.50
C PHE A 14 22.19 -0.36 11.54
N ASN A 15 22.51 -1.49 12.18
CA ASN A 15 21.58 -2.62 12.32
C ASN A 15 20.30 -2.21 13.07
N ARG A 16 20.42 -1.36 14.10
CA ARG A 16 19.26 -0.87 14.85
C ARG A 16 18.36 0.02 13.98
N ARG A 17 18.93 0.93 13.18
CA ARG A 17 18.16 1.76 12.23
C ARG A 17 17.54 0.94 11.11
N ALA A 18 18.29 0.00 10.54
CA ALA A 18 17.80 -0.91 9.50
C ALA A 18 16.65 -1.79 10.02
N ALA A 19 16.74 -2.26 11.27
CA ALA A 19 15.67 -3.01 11.91
C ALA A 19 14.39 -2.18 12.06
N GLN A 20 14.48 -0.91 12.47
CA GLN A 20 13.31 -0.02 12.55
C GLN A 20 12.63 0.17 11.19
N VAL A 21 13.40 0.43 10.13
CA VAL A 21 12.84 0.59 8.77
C VAL A 21 12.17 -0.70 8.31
N ARG A 22 12.82 -1.86 8.53
CA ARG A 22 12.23 -3.17 8.22
C ARG A 22 10.93 -3.39 8.97
N ASP A 23 10.90 -3.13 10.28
CA ASP A 23 9.73 -3.40 11.11
C ASP A 23 8.54 -2.52 10.71
N ILE A 24 8.78 -1.25 10.33
CA ILE A 24 7.77 -0.36 9.75
C ILE A 24 7.25 -0.93 8.43
N GLY A 25 8.15 -1.32 7.52
CA GLY A 25 7.77 -1.89 6.23
C GLY A 25 6.97 -3.20 6.35
N VAL A 26 7.37 -4.09 7.28
CA VAL A 26 6.64 -5.32 7.57
C VAL A 26 5.25 -5.01 8.12
N ARG A 27 5.13 -4.06 9.05
CA ARG A 27 3.83 -3.70 9.63
C ARG A 27 2.88 -3.12 8.58
N GLN A 28 3.39 -2.28 7.69
CA GLN A 28 2.65 -1.75 6.54
C GLN A 28 2.19 -2.87 5.59
N ALA A 29 3.09 -3.79 5.23
CA ALA A 29 2.75 -4.94 4.40
C ALA A 29 1.69 -5.85 5.03
N VAL A 30 1.75 -6.04 6.36
CA VAL A 30 0.75 -6.81 7.11
C VAL A 30 -0.62 -6.12 7.07
N TYR A 31 -0.70 -4.81 7.32
CA TYR A 31 -1.98 -4.08 7.22
C TYR A 31 -2.57 -4.12 5.81
N GLN A 32 -1.73 -3.92 4.79
CA GLN A 32 -2.15 -4.06 3.40
C GLN A 32 -2.70 -5.46 3.13
N ARG A 33 -2.01 -6.50 3.61
CA ARG A 33 -2.46 -7.89 3.45
C ARG A 33 -3.81 -8.13 4.12
N TYR A 34 -3.99 -7.68 5.36
CA TYR A 34 -5.27 -7.80 6.07
C TYR A 34 -6.40 -7.08 5.34
N PHE A 35 -6.17 -5.87 4.84
CA PHE A 35 -7.15 -5.11 4.09
C PHE A 35 -7.63 -5.87 2.83
N PHE A 36 -6.69 -6.40 2.04
CA PHE A 36 -7.03 -7.18 0.84
C PHE A 36 -7.75 -8.49 1.19
N ILE A 37 -7.34 -9.17 2.27
CA ILE A 37 -8.05 -10.37 2.74
C ILE A 37 -9.49 -10.02 3.15
N SER A 38 -9.72 -8.94 3.90
CA SER A 38 -11.06 -8.53 4.30
C SER A 38 -11.94 -8.13 3.11
N LEU A 39 -11.36 -7.43 2.13
CA LEU A 39 -12.06 -7.01 0.92
C LEU A 39 -12.44 -8.22 0.07
N SER A 40 -11.50 -9.16 -0.12
CA SER A 40 -11.74 -10.42 -0.83
C SER A 40 -12.78 -11.28 -0.13
N LEU A 41 -12.73 -11.39 1.20
CA LEU A 41 -13.68 -12.16 1.98
C LEU A 41 -15.10 -11.58 1.84
N THR A 42 -15.22 -10.25 1.92
CA THR A 42 -16.49 -9.54 1.70
C THR A 42 -17.03 -9.81 0.30
N ALA A 43 -16.18 -9.75 -0.71
CA ALA A 43 -16.56 -10.05 -2.09
C ALA A 43 -17.04 -11.50 -2.25
N SER A 44 -16.31 -12.47 -1.71
CA SER A 44 -16.69 -13.87 -1.73
C SER A 44 -18.01 -14.12 -1.00
N LEU A 45 -18.24 -13.49 0.15
CA LEU A 45 -19.49 -13.59 0.90
C LEU A 45 -20.66 -13.01 0.14
N ALA A 46 -20.49 -11.84 -0.49
CA ALA A 46 -21.52 -11.23 -1.31
C ALA A 46 -21.86 -12.09 -2.55
N THR A 47 -20.86 -12.69 -3.20
CA THR A 47 -21.09 -13.63 -4.30
C THR A 47 -21.80 -14.89 -3.83
N ALA A 48 -21.39 -15.47 -2.70
CA ALA A 48 -22.06 -16.62 -2.11
C ALA A 48 -23.51 -16.31 -1.73
N PHE A 49 -23.78 -15.12 -1.18
CA PHE A 49 -25.13 -14.65 -0.87
C PHE A 49 -25.98 -14.48 -2.14
N ALA A 50 -25.42 -13.85 -3.18
CA ALA A 50 -26.11 -13.66 -4.45
C ALA A 50 -26.50 -14.99 -5.10
N TYR A 51 -25.60 -15.98 -5.11
CA TYR A 51 -25.92 -17.31 -5.63
C TYR A 51 -26.85 -18.11 -4.72
N GLY A 52 -26.64 -18.08 -3.39
CA GLY A 52 -27.45 -18.83 -2.44
C GLY A 52 -28.88 -18.29 -2.37
N PHE A 53 -29.05 -17.03 -1.98
CA PHE A 53 -30.36 -16.41 -1.86
C PHE A 53 -31.02 -16.18 -3.22
N GLY A 54 -30.28 -15.64 -4.19
CA GLY A 54 -30.79 -15.41 -5.54
C GLY A 54 -31.13 -16.71 -6.26
N GLY A 55 -30.35 -17.77 -6.07
CA GLY A 55 -30.63 -19.09 -6.62
C GLY A 55 -31.92 -19.71 -6.07
N VAL A 56 -32.14 -19.64 -4.75
CA VAL A 56 -33.39 -20.12 -4.12
C VAL A 56 -34.60 -19.32 -4.64
N GLN A 57 -34.49 -18.00 -4.73
CA GLN A 57 -35.54 -17.15 -5.30
C GLN A 57 -35.83 -17.46 -6.77
N ALA A 58 -34.80 -17.85 -7.53
CA ALA A 58 -34.95 -18.26 -8.92
C ALA A 58 -35.68 -19.61 -9.06
N LEU A 59 -35.41 -20.56 -8.15
CA LEU A 59 -36.13 -21.84 -8.09
C LEU A 59 -37.62 -21.64 -7.76
N HIS A 60 -37.95 -20.68 -6.91
CA HIS A 60 -39.34 -20.32 -6.60
C HIS A 60 -40.04 -19.48 -7.69
N GLY A 61 -39.36 -19.16 -8.79
CA GLY A 61 -39.92 -18.39 -9.90
C GLY A 61 -40.09 -16.89 -9.63
N THR A 62 -39.70 -16.40 -8.44
CA THR A 62 -39.75 -14.97 -8.08
C THR A 62 -38.65 -14.14 -8.75
N LEU A 63 -37.56 -14.76 -9.20
CA LEU A 63 -36.47 -14.10 -9.91
C LEU A 63 -36.10 -14.90 -11.17
N ALA A 64 -35.78 -14.22 -12.28
CA ALA A 64 -35.23 -14.93 -13.42
C ALA A 64 -33.78 -15.36 -13.13
N VAL A 65 -33.38 -16.55 -13.59
CA VAL A 65 -32.00 -17.06 -13.45
C VAL A 65 -31.00 -16.06 -14.06
N GLY A 66 -31.34 -15.44 -15.19
CA GLY A 66 -30.53 -14.40 -15.81
C GLY A 66 -30.29 -13.19 -14.93
N THR A 67 -31.24 -12.82 -14.06
CA THR A 67 -31.08 -11.73 -13.10
C THR A 67 -30.04 -12.06 -12.03
N VAL A 68 -30.02 -13.30 -11.53
CA VAL A 68 -29.00 -13.76 -10.56
C VAL A 68 -27.61 -13.70 -11.18
N VAL A 69 -27.47 -14.19 -12.41
CA VAL A 69 -26.19 -14.17 -13.14
C VAL A 69 -25.73 -12.74 -13.46
N ALA A 70 -26.65 -11.86 -13.86
CA ALA A 70 -26.32 -10.45 -14.10
C ALA A 70 -25.87 -9.74 -12.82
N LEU A 71 -26.55 -9.99 -11.69
CA LEU A 71 -26.18 -9.42 -10.39
C LEU A 71 -24.78 -9.85 -9.97
N THR A 72 -24.46 -11.15 -10.04
CA THR A 72 -23.13 -11.64 -9.68
C THR A 72 -22.05 -11.12 -10.61
N ALA A 73 -22.33 -11.00 -11.91
CA ALA A 73 -21.42 -10.40 -12.88
C ALA A 73 -21.15 -8.91 -12.57
N TYR A 74 -22.18 -8.14 -12.21
CA TYR A 74 -22.03 -6.74 -11.83
C TYR A 74 -21.28 -6.55 -10.51
N LEU A 75 -21.52 -7.40 -9.51
CA LEU A 75 -20.73 -7.41 -8.28
C LEU A 75 -19.25 -7.66 -8.59
N GLY A 76 -18.95 -8.66 -9.42
CA GLY A 76 -17.58 -8.93 -9.88
C GLY A 76 -16.91 -7.72 -10.54
N ARG A 77 -17.63 -7.04 -11.44
CA ARG A 77 -17.16 -5.81 -12.10
C ARG A 77 -16.97 -4.64 -11.14
N LEU A 78 -17.75 -4.55 -10.07
CA LEU A 78 -17.65 -3.50 -9.06
C LEU A 78 -16.42 -3.67 -8.15
N TYR A 79 -16.02 -4.92 -7.87
CA TYR A 79 -14.87 -5.18 -6.99
C TYR A 79 -13.54 -4.71 -7.57
N GLY A 80 -13.33 -4.81 -8.88
CA GLY A 80 -12.09 -4.37 -9.53
C GLY A 80 -11.78 -2.87 -9.35
N PRO A 81 -12.75 -1.97 -9.60
CA PRO A 81 -12.59 -0.54 -9.31
C PRO A 81 -12.45 -0.25 -7.81
N LEU A 82 -13.18 -0.95 -6.94
CA LEU A 82 -13.08 -0.76 -5.48
C LEU A 82 -11.69 -1.14 -4.94
N THR A 83 -11.10 -2.22 -5.43
CA THR A 83 -9.73 -2.62 -5.04
C THR A 83 -8.71 -1.59 -5.50
N GLN A 84 -8.85 -1.06 -6.73
CA GLN A 84 -7.99 0.00 -7.26
C GLN A 84 -8.09 1.30 -6.44
N LEU A 85 -9.31 1.76 -6.14
CA LEU A 85 -9.50 2.96 -5.31
C LEU A 85 -8.92 2.79 -3.90
N SER A 86 -9.00 1.57 -3.36
CA SER A 86 -8.47 1.29 -2.03
C SER A 86 -6.94 1.33 -1.99
N SER A 87 -6.25 0.89 -3.05
CA SER A 87 -4.78 0.97 -3.13
C SER A 87 -4.27 2.39 -3.39
N LEU A 88 -5.04 3.24 -4.09
CA LEU A 88 -4.63 4.61 -4.41
C LEU A 88 -4.24 5.46 -3.18
N ASN A 89 -4.90 5.26 -2.03
CA ASN A 89 -4.57 6.01 -0.81
C ASN A 89 -3.15 5.71 -0.31
N ILE A 90 -2.70 4.46 -0.44
CA ILE A 90 -1.36 4.05 -0.01
C ILE A 90 -0.31 4.58 -0.98
N ASP A 91 -0.59 4.48 -2.29
CA ASP A 91 0.30 4.99 -3.34
C ASP A 91 0.48 6.50 -3.20
N TYR A 92 -0.62 7.23 -2.92
CA TYR A 92 -0.59 8.67 -2.68
C TYR A 92 0.27 9.03 -1.46
N MET A 93 0.10 8.34 -0.32
CA MET A 93 0.92 8.59 0.87
C MET A 93 2.40 8.34 0.61
N SER A 94 2.74 7.24 -0.07
CA SER A 94 4.14 6.93 -0.41
C SER A 94 4.75 7.94 -1.39
N ALA A 95 3.95 8.41 -2.36
CA ALA A 95 4.37 9.45 -3.29
C ALA A 95 4.63 10.78 -2.58
N MET A 96 3.77 11.17 -1.64
CA MET A 96 3.95 12.40 -0.86
C MET A 96 5.24 12.39 -0.04
N VAL A 97 5.54 11.28 0.66
CA VAL A 97 6.80 11.13 1.40
C VAL A 97 8.02 11.19 0.47
N SER A 98 7.92 10.57 -0.71
CA SER A 98 9.00 10.62 -1.70
C SER A 98 9.20 12.02 -2.26
N PHE A 99 8.12 12.78 -2.41
CA PHE A 99 8.13 14.17 -2.85
C PHE A 99 8.75 15.09 -1.80
N GLU A 100 8.39 14.96 -0.52
CA GLU A 100 9.04 15.68 0.58
C GLU A 100 10.56 15.42 0.61
N ARG A 101 10.97 14.16 0.42
CA ARG A 101 12.37 13.76 0.35
C ARG A 101 13.13 14.43 -0.80
N LEU A 102 12.48 14.67 -1.93
CA LEU A 102 13.09 15.35 -3.08
C LEU A 102 13.35 16.82 -2.75
N PHE A 103 12.41 17.51 -2.09
CA PHE A 103 12.60 18.90 -1.66
C PHE A 103 13.64 19.03 -0.54
N GLU A 104 13.67 18.10 0.42
CA GLU A 104 14.76 18.04 1.42
C GLU A 104 16.15 18.01 0.78
N VAL A 105 16.29 17.33 -0.36
CA VAL A 105 17.56 17.24 -1.10
C VAL A 105 17.83 18.50 -1.93
N LEU A 106 16.81 19.08 -2.56
CA LEU A 106 16.94 20.30 -3.37
C LEU A 106 17.23 21.54 -2.51
N ASP A 107 16.63 21.62 -1.33
CA ASP A 107 16.81 22.73 -0.38
C ASP A 107 18.02 22.54 0.54
N LEU A 108 18.80 21.46 0.35
CA LEU A 108 20.02 21.23 1.11
C LEU A 108 21.06 22.30 0.76
N GLU A 109 21.30 23.24 1.68
CA GLU A 109 22.37 24.23 1.51
C GLU A 109 23.74 23.53 1.34
N PRO A 110 24.54 23.90 0.33
CA PRO A 110 25.83 23.29 0.08
C PRO A 110 26.74 23.41 1.31
N MET A 111 27.24 22.28 1.81
CA MET A 111 28.17 22.25 2.96
C MET A 111 29.53 22.90 2.67
N ILE A 112 29.82 23.22 1.41
CA ILE A 112 31.01 23.95 0.97
C ILE A 112 30.52 25.15 0.17
N GLN A 113 30.48 26.32 0.80
CA GLN A 113 30.37 27.60 0.09
C GLN A 113 31.78 28.01 -0.31
N GLU A 114 32.00 28.32 -1.60
CA GLU A 114 33.27 28.94 -2.00
C GLU A 114 33.45 30.27 -1.27
N SER A 115 34.62 30.47 -0.69
CA SER A 115 34.96 31.72 -0.02
C SER A 115 34.91 32.86 -1.04
N PRO A 116 34.43 34.07 -0.70
CA PRO A 116 34.29 35.18 -1.65
C PRO A 116 35.58 35.61 -2.38
N ASN A 117 36.73 35.10 -1.94
CA ASN A 117 38.06 35.32 -2.49
C ASN A 117 38.72 34.05 -3.05
N ALA A 118 37.93 33.09 -3.56
CA ALA A 118 38.50 31.97 -4.30
C ALA A 118 39.15 32.47 -5.60
N VAL A 119 40.48 32.56 -5.61
CA VAL A 119 41.28 32.76 -6.82
C VAL A 119 41.55 31.41 -7.48
N ALA A 120 41.47 31.40 -8.81
CA ALA A 120 41.67 30.22 -9.67
C ALA A 120 43.07 29.61 -9.57
#